data_AF-A0A0A7DTK9-F1
#
_entry.id   AF-A0A0A7DTK9-F1
#
_cell.length_a   1.000
_cell.length_b   1.000
_cell.length_c   1.000
_cell.angle_alpha   90.00
_cell.angle_beta   90.00
_cell.angle_gamma   90.00
#
_symmetry.space_group_name_H-M   'P 1'
#
loop_
_entity.id
_entity.type
_entity.pdbx_description
1 polymer ?
#
loop_
_entity_poly.entity_id
_entity_poly.type
_entity_poly.pdbx_seq_one_letter_code
_entity_poly.pdbx_strand_id
1 'polypeptide(L)'
;SIVASHFRPEFVVNVKETGKVLMVDYTDLKNLKITEIEAARFLHDGGFDASGRYFLVAANASNKVAVVDTKENKLVRLIETGPTPHPGRGANFIDQEFGPVWATSHLGDETVSIIGTDPEKHPQHAWKVVRSLEGQGGGSLFIKTH
;
A
#
# COMPACT_ATOMS: atom_id res chain seq x y z
N SER A 1 -1.70 10.46 -0.69
CA SER A 1 -3.06 10.27 -0.15
C SER A 1 -3.09 10.62 1.34
N ILE A 2 -4.29 10.81 1.90
CA ILE A 2 -4.54 10.98 3.35
C ILE A 2 -5.68 10.03 3.73
N VAL A 3 -5.46 9.17 4.73
CA VAL A 3 -6.47 8.23 5.26
C VAL A 3 -6.40 8.18 6.79
N ALA A 4 -7.47 7.73 7.45
CA ALA A 4 -7.44 7.52 8.90
C ALA A 4 -7.02 6.08 9.23
N SER A 5 -6.15 5.90 10.24
CA SER A 5 -5.83 4.58 10.79
C SER A 5 -7.04 3.97 11.49
N HIS A 6 -7.20 2.65 11.40
CA HIS A 6 -8.23 1.91 12.13
C HIS A 6 -7.74 1.38 13.50
N PHE A 7 -6.44 1.54 13.80
CA PHE A 7 -5.80 0.96 14.98
C PHE A 7 -5.35 2.01 16.01
N ARG A 8 -5.15 3.25 15.55
CA ARG A 8 -4.73 4.39 16.38
C ARG A 8 -5.49 5.64 15.94
N PRO A 9 -5.69 6.63 16.83
CA PRO A 9 -6.31 7.91 16.49
C PRO A 9 -5.33 8.78 15.67
N GLU A 10 -4.97 8.31 14.49
CA GLU A 10 -3.94 8.89 13.63
C GLU A 10 -4.42 9.02 12.18
N PHE A 11 -4.00 10.09 11.51
CA PHE A 11 -4.02 10.15 10.04
C PHE A 11 -2.72 9.60 9.48
N VAL A 12 -2.82 8.86 8.37
CA VAL A 12 -1.70 8.41 7.53
C VAL A 12 -1.60 9.37 6.34
N VAL A 13 -0.48 10.09 6.23
CA VAL A 13 -0.26 11.14 5.22
C VAL A 13 0.97 10.82 4.38
N ASN A 14 0.83 10.75 3.06
CA ASN A 14 1.97 10.62 2.16
C ASN A 14 2.57 11.97 1.81
N VAL A 15 3.90 12.08 1.89
CA VAL A 15 4.68 13.22 1.41
C VAL A 15 5.53 12.74 0.23
N LYS A 16 5.18 13.21 -0.97
CA LYS A 16 5.62 12.63 -2.25
C LYS A 16 7.12 12.72 -2.47
N GLU A 17 7.68 13.93 -2.54
CA GLU A 17 9.05 14.16 -3.01
C GLU A 17 10.11 13.64 -2.03
N THR A 18 9.82 13.73 -0.73
CA THR A 18 10.68 13.26 0.36
C THR A 18 10.51 11.78 0.68
N GLY A 19 9.45 11.14 0.16
CA GLY A 19 9.21 9.72 0.35
C GLY A 19 8.89 9.33 1.79
N LYS A 20 8.20 10.22 2.52
CA LYS A 20 7.85 10.02 3.93
C LYS A 20 6.35 9.71 4.07
N VAL A 21 6.04 8.78 4.97
CA VAL A 21 4.67 8.56 5.46
C VAL A 21 4.62 9.11 6.88
N LEU A 22 3.70 10.04 7.13
CA LEU A 22 3.50 10.63 8.45
C LEU A 22 2.31 9.96 9.13
N MET A 23 2.52 9.48 10.35
CA MET A 23 1.46 9.06 11.26
C MET A 23 1.18 10.24 12.20
N VAL A 24 0.07 10.95 11.97
CA VAL A 24 -0.28 12.19 12.67
C VAL A 24 -1.34 11.92 13.72
N ASP A 25 -0.96 11.89 14.98
CA ASP A 25 -1.85 11.65 16.13
C ASP A 25 -2.72 12.88 16.39
N TYR A 26 -4.03 12.71 16.28
CA TYR A 26 -5.00 13.80 16.43
C TYR A 26 -5.65 13.87 17.82
N THR A 27 -5.15 13.12 18.82
CA THR A 27 -5.68 13.15 20.19
C THR A 27 -5.40 14.46 20.91
N ASP A 28 -4.30 15.14 20.56
CA ASP A 28 -3.95 16.46 21.07
C ASP A 28 -3.37 17.33 19.95
N LEU A 29 -4.20 18.22 19.41
CA LEU A 29 -3.79 19.12 18.32
C LEU A 29 -2.93 20.30 18.81
N LYS A 30 -2.82 20.54 20.13
CA LYS A 30 -1.93 21.57 20.68
C LYS A 30 -0.51 21.03 20.85
N ASN A 31 -0.38 19.75 21.23
CA ASN A 31 0.89 19.05 21.42
C ASN A 31 1.04 17.90 20.43
N LEU A 32 0.97 18.23 19.14
CA LEU A 32 0.85 17.27 18.05
C LEU A 32 2.01 16.26 18.04
N LYS A 33 1.68 14.97 18.08
CA LYS A 33 2.66 13.89 17.92
C LYS A 33 2.64 13.39 16.49
N ILE A 34 3.81 13.31 15.87
CA ILE A 34 3.97 12.79 14.52
C ILE A 34 5.08 11.73 14.53
N THR A 35 4.78 10.56 13.96
CA THR A 35 5.83 9.59 13.59
C THR A 35 6.13 9.77 12.11
N GLU A 36 7.37 10.12 11.77
CA GLU A 36 7.84 10.14 10.38
C GLU A 36 8.43 8.77 10.03
N ILE A 37 7.87 8.13 9.01
CA ILE A 37 8.32 6.84 8.50
C ILE A 37 8.97 7.06 7.13
N GLU A 38 10.23 6.65 7.01
CA GLU A 38 10.90 6.59 5.71
C GLU A 38 10.33 5.44 4.87
N ALA A 39 9.94 5.73 3.63
CA ALA A 39 9.41 4.74 2.70
C ALA A 39 10.21 4.79 1.38
N ALA A 40 9.65 5.37 0.33
CA ALA A 40 10.31 5.56 -0.96
C ALA A 40 9.83 6.85 -1.60
N ARG A 41 10.68 7.51 -2.39
CA ARG A 41 10.31 8.75 -3.07
C ARG A 41 9.16 8.52 -4.05
N PHE A 42 8.41 9.58 -4.31
CA PHE A 42 7.29 9.62 -5.23
C PHE A 42 6.04 8.85 -4.77
N LEU A 43 5.81 8.80 -3.46
CA LEU A 43 4.53 8.31 -2.90
C LEU A 43 3.34 9.02 -3.57
N HIS A 44 2.28 8.27 -3.84
CA HIS A 44 1.12 8.76 -4.56
C HIS A 44 -0.18 8.35 -3.85
N ASP A 45 -0.79 7.27 -4.30
CA ASP A 45 -2.05 6.69 -3.84
C ASP A 45 -1.85 5.29 -3.25
N GLY A 46 -2.87 4.80 -2.55
CA GLY A 46 -2.77 3.60 -1.73
C GLY A 46 -4.04 3.36 -0.91
N GLY A 47 -4.13 2.17 -0.32
CA GLY A 47 -5.25 1.76 0.51
C GLY A 47 -4.85 0.69 1.52
N PHE A 48 -5.79 0.37 2.40
CA PHE A 48 -5.57 -0.67 3.40
C PHE A 48 -5.73 -2.07 2.80
N ASP A 49 -4.98 -3.02 3.35
CA ASP A 49 -5.29 -4.44 3.20
C ASP A 49 -6.68 -4.77 3.79
N ALA A 50 -7.17 -5.98 3.54
CA ALA A 50 -8.50 -6.41 3.99
C ALA A 50 -8.71 -6.33 5.52
N SER A 51 -7.64 -6.44 6.32
CA SER A 51 -7.72 -6.31 7.79
C SER A 51 -7.83 -4.87 8.27
N GLY A 52 -7.56 -3.88 7.41
CA GLY A 52 -7.49 -2.47 7.79
C GLY A 52 -6.20 -2.07 8.51
N ARG A 53 -5.22 -2.97 8.66
CA ARG A 53 -4.01 -2.73 9.47
C ARG A 53 -2.86 -2.18 8.65
N TYR A 54 -2.62 -2.76 7.50
CA TYR A 54 -1.47 -2.45 6.67
C TYR A 54 -1.89 -1.50 5.57
N PHE A 55 -1.24 -0.34 5.51
CA PHE A 55 -1.45 0.62 4.46
C PHE A 55 -0.45 0.35 3.33
N LEU A 56 -0.96 -0.06 2.16
CA LEU A 56 -0.18 -0.30 0.96
C LEU A 56 -0.26 0.94 0.07
N VAL A 57 0.89 1.55 -0.22
CA VAL A 57 1.00 2.80 -0.98
C VAL A 57 2.00 2.69 -2.12
N ALA A 58 1.60 3.13 -3.31
CA ALA A 58 2.47 3.19 -4.47
C ALA A 58 3.48 4.35 -4.36
N ALA A 59 4.76 4.02 -4.52
CA ALA A 59 5.85 4.93 -4.86
C ALA A 59 6.05 4.86 -6.38
N ASN A 60 5.15 5.50 -7.12
CA ASN A 60 4.87 5.14 -8.51
C ASN A 60 6.09 5.29 -9.44
N ALA A 61 6.75 6.45 -9.44
CA ALA A 61 7.95 6.68 -10.24
C ALA A 61 9.20 5.91 -9.76
N SER A 62 9.08 5.14 -8.67
CA SER A 62 10.08 4.19 -8.19
C SER A 62 9.70 2.73 -8.42
N ASN A 63 8.58 2.45 -9.12
CA ASN A 63 8.08 1.10 -9.42
C ASN A 63 7.95 0.21 -8.18
N LYS A 64 7.52 0.81 -7.07
CA LYS A 64 7.46 0.15 -5.76
C LYS A 64 6.11 0.37 -5.08
N VAL A 65 5.75 -0.57 -4.22
CA VAL A 65 4.70 -0.44 -3.22
C VAL A 65 5.34 -0.52 -1.83
N ALA A 66 5.11 0.49 -1.00
CA ALA A 66 5.50 0.49 0.40
C ALA A 66 4.35 -0.04 1.27
N VAL A 67 4.69 -0.85 2.26
CA VAL A 67 3.75 -1.41 3.23
C VAL A 67 4.04 -0.79 4.59
N VAL A 68 3.08 -0.09 5.17
CA VAL A 68 3.17 0.53 6.50
C VAL A 68 2.24 -0.19 7.47
N ASP A 69 2.77 -0.66 8.60
CA ASP A 69 1.96 -1.20 9.70
C ASP A 69 1.44 -0.04 10.54
N THR A 70 0.13 0.26 10.45
CA THR A 70 -0.49 1.39 11.15
C THR A 70 -0.80 1.11 12.62
N LYS A 71 -0.62 -0.13 13.06
CA LYS A 71 -0.67 -0.48 14.49
C LYS A 71 0.68 -0.18 15.16
N GLU A 72 1.77 -0.50 14.47
CA GLU A 72 3.14 -0.39 14.99
C GLU A 72 3.87 0.87 14.53
N ASN A 73 3.25 1.71 13.68
CA ASN A 73 3.79 2.91 13.06
C ASN A 73 5.18 2.70 12.43
N LYS A 74 5.33 1.66 11.61
CA LYS A 74 6.61 1.32 10.97
C LYS A 74 6.46 0.87 9.53
N LEU A 75 7.51 1.10 8.73
CA LEU A 75 7.65 0.48 7.43
C LEU A 75 7.89 -1.03 7.63
N VAL A 76 7.10 -1.85 6.93
CA VAL A 76 7.24 -3.31 6.93
C VAL A 76 8.10 -3.76 5.76
N ARG A 77 7.82 -3.23 4.55
CA ARG A 77 8.48 -3.66 3.32
C ARG A 77 8.35 -2.62 2.22
N LEU A 78 9.36 -2.59 1.34
CA LEU A 78 9.26 -2.06 -0.02
C LEU A 78 9.23 -3.24 -0.99
N ILE A 79 8.20 -3.27 -1.84
CA ILE A 79 7.95 -4.35 -2.79
C ILE A 79 8.13 -3.78 -4.18
N GLU A 80 8.97 -4.40 -5.00
CA GLU A 80 9.09 -4.06 -6.42
C GLU A 80 7.91 -4.66 -7.20
N THR A 81 7.37 -3.89 -8.14
CA THR A 81 6.22 -4.26 -8.97
C THR A 81 6.54 -4.00 -10.45
N GLY A 82 5.52 -3.87 -11.29
CA GLY A 82 5.65 -3.34 -12.64
C GLY A 82 5.88 -1.81 -12.68
N PRO A 83 6.02 -1.24 -13.88
CA PRO A 83 6.29 0.18 -14.09
C PRO A 83 5.10 1.07 -13.70
N THR A 84 5.34 2.08 -12.87
CA THR A 84 4.35 3.08 -12.45
C THR A 84 3.06 2.47 -11.90
N PRO A 85 3.11 1.75 -10.75
CA PRO A 85 1.91 1.24 -10.09
C PRO A 85 0.95 2.38 -9.75
N HIS A 86 -0.33 2.19 -10.07
CA HIS A 86 -1.38 3.18 -9.85
C HIS A 86 -2.66 2.50 -9.33
N PRO A 87 -2.72 2.17 -8.03
CA PRO A 87 -3.79 1.34 -7.47
C PRO A 87 -5.12 2.06 -7.26
N GLY A 88 -5.15 3.39 -7.16
CA GLY A 88 -6.20 4.08 -6.41
C GLY A 88 -6.13 3.68 -4.93
N ARG A 89 -7.14 2.93 -4.45
CA ARG A 89 -7.11 2.25 -3.13
C ARG A 89 -6.64 0.80 -3.23
N GLY A 90 -6.48 0.30 -4.45
CA GLY A 90 -6.28 -1.11 -4.77
C GLY A 90 -7.52 -1.96 -4.52
N ALA A 91 -7.35 -3.26 -4.73
CA ALA A 91 -8.42 -4.24 -4.61
C ALA A 91 -8.01 -5.39 -3.69
N ASN A 92 -8.82 -5.64 -2.66
CA ASN A 92 -8.62 -6.75 -1.73
C ASN A 92 -9.51 -7.94 -2.14
N PHE A 93 -8.98 -9.15 -2.07
CA PHE A 93 -9.73 -10.41 -2.24
C PHE A 93 -8.95 -11.60 -1.65
N ILE A 94 -9.58 -12.78 -1.65
CA ILE A 94 -8.94 -14.04 -1.27
C ILE A 94 -8.52 -14.76 -2.55
N ASP A 95 -7.21 -14.99 -2.73
CA ASP A 95 -6.68 -15.90 -3.73
C ASP A 95 -6.75 -17.33 -3.20
N GLN A 96 -7.17 -18.27 -4.05
CA GLN A 96 -7.36 -19.68 -3.65
C GLN A 96 -6.05 -20.36 -3.22
N GLU A 97 -4.92 -19.92 -3.75
CA GLU A 97 -3.60 -20.50 -3.50
C GLU A 97 -2.83 -19.71 -2.43
N PHE A 98 -2.93 -18.38 -2.46
CA PHE A 98 -2.08 -17.49 -1.67
C PHE A 98 -2.76 -16.84 -0.46
N GLY A 99 -4.07 -17.05 -0.28
CA GLY A 99 -4.83 -16.46 0.82
C GLY A 99 -5.17 -14.98 0.58
N PRO A 100 -5.26 -14.14 1.63
CA PRO A 100 -5.56 -12.71 1.48
C PRO A 100 -4.51 -11.96 0.66
N VAL A 101 -4.98 -11.22 -0.34
CA VAL A 101 -4.15 -10.44 -1.26
C VAL A 101 -4.70 -9.04 -1.49
N TRP A 102 -3.83 -8.13 -1.89
CA TRP A 102 -4.13 -6.80 -2.39
C TRP A 102 -3.52 -6.62 -3.79
N ALA A 103 -4.25 -6.01 -4.71
CA ALA A 103 -3.81 -5.85 -6.10
C ALA A 103 -3.69 -4.38 -6.52
N THR A 104 -2.72 -4.13 -7.41
CA THR A 104 -2.52 -2.86 -8.13
C THR A 104 -2.39 -3.12 -9.62
N SER A 105 -3.01 -2.26 -10.43
CA SER A 105 -2.69 -2.13 -11.85
C SER A 105 -1.57 -1.10 -12.06
N HIS A 106 -1.14 -0.95 -13.32
CA HIS A 106 -0.01 -0.13 -13.70
C HIS A 106 -0.40 0.86 -14.81
N LEU A 107 0.17 2.06 -14.73
CA LEU A 107 0.10 3.05 -15.81
C LEU A 107 1.11 2.74 -16.91
N GLY A 108 2.28 2.20 -16.54
CA GLY A 108 3.40 2.01 -17.46
C GLY A 108 3.24 0.84 -18.43
N ASP A 109 2.44 -0.16 -18.08
CA ASP A 109 2.18 -1.36 -18.87
C ASP A 109 0.87 -2.05 -18.44
N GLU A 110 0.56 -3.18 -19.06
CA GLU A 110 -0.60 -4.03 -18.77
C GLU A 110 -0.49 -4.85 -17.49
N THR A 111 0.59 -4.73 -16.71
CA THR A 111 0.79 -5.57 -15.53
C THR A 111 -0.28 -5.31 -14.47
N VAL A 112 -0.77 -6.37 -13.83
CA VAL A 112 -1.52 -6.32 -12.56
C VAL A 112 -0.77 -7.17 -11.54
N SER A 113 -0.20 -6.52 -10.53
CA SER A 113 0.54 -7.20 -9.46
C SER A 113 -0.39 -7.53 -8.30
N ILE A 114 -0.35 -8.79 -7.87
CA ILE A 114 -1.09 -9.30 -6.71
C ILE A 114 -0.09 -9.56 -5.58
N ILE A 115 -0.32 -8.92 -4.43
CA ILE A 115 0.57 -8.92 -3.27
C ILE A 115 -0.10 -9.65 -2.11
N GLY A 116 0.59 -10.61 -1.49
CA GLY A 116 0.12 -11.27 -0.26
C GLY A 116 0.12 -10.34 0.95
N THR A 117 -0.95 -10.33 1.75
CA THR A 117 -1.14 -9.38 2.86
C THR A 117 -1.34 -10.00 4.24
N ASP A 118 -1.21 -11.32 4.37
CA ASP A 118 -1.44 -12.04 5.63
C ASP A 118 -0.13 -12.62 6.22
N PRO A 119 0.62 -11.84 7.02
CA PRO A 119 1.86 -12.30 7.64
C PRO A 119 1.66 -13.32 8.77
N GLU A 120 0.44 -13.52 9.27
CA GLU A 120 0.18 -14.43 10.39
C GLU A 120 -0.10 -15.85 9.91
N LYS A 121 -1.00 -16.03 8.95
CA LYS A 121 -1.40 -17.37 8.46
C LYS A 121 -0.73 -17.75 7.15
N HIS A 122 -0.26 -16.77 6.37
CA HIS A 122 0.42 -16.99 5.09
C HIS A 122 1.80 -16.31 5.04
N PRO A 123 2.66 -16.49 6.07
CA PRO A 123 3.93 -15.75 6.21
C PRO A 123 4.88 -15.91 5.02
N GLN A 124 4.83 -17.04 4.33
CA GLN A 124 5.65 -17.32 3.15
C GLN A 124 5.31 -16.42 1.95
N HIS A 125 4.08 -15.90 1.88
CA HIS A 125 3.53 -15.09 0.80
C HIS A 125 3.43 -13.60 1.15
N ALA A 126 3.39 -13.27 2.44
CA ALA A 126 3.24 -11.90 2.90
C ALA A 126 4.32 -10.96 2.35
N TRP A 127 3.88 -9.81 1.84
CA TRP A 127 4.70 -8.73 1.33
C TRP A 127 5.57 -9.10 0.12
N LYS A 128 5.06 -10.01 -0.71
CA LYS A 128 5.65 -10.41 -1.99
C LYS A 128 4.59 -10.29 -3.09
N VAL A 129 5.03 -9.97 -4.31
CA VAL A 129 4.20 -10.21 -5.49
C VAL A 129 4.10 -11.73 -5.67
N VAL A 130 2.90 -12.27 -5.45
CA VAL A 130 2.64 -13.72 -5.53
C VAL A 130 2.11 -14.14 -6.90
N ARG A 131 1.52 -13.19 -7.63
CA ARG A 131 1.01 -13.41 -8.99
C ARG A 131 1.11 -12.11 -9.78
N SER A 132 1.43 -12.24 -11.06
CA SER A 132 1.34 -11.16 -12.04
C SER A 132 0.34 -11.58 -13.10
N LEU A 133 -0.61 -10.71 -13.42
CA LEU A 133 -1.61 -10.91 -14.47
C LEU A 133 -1.41 -9.85 -15.56
N GLU A 134 -1.90 -10.15 -16.76
CA GLU A 134 -2.03 -9.18 -17.84
C GLU A 134 -3.45 -8.58 -17.81
N GLY A 135 -3.51 -7.26 -17.72
CA GLY A 135 -4.71 -6.46 -17.88
C GLY A 135 -5.05 -6.19 -19.34
N GLN A 136 -5.89 -5.19 -19.60
CA GLN A 136 -6.34 -4.85 -20.96
C GLN A 136 -5.30 -4.07 -21.78
N GLY A 137 -4.22 -3.60 -21.15
CA GLY A 137 -3.24 -2.67 -21.72
C GLY A 137 -2.66 -1.74 -20.67
N GLY A 138 -1.66 -0.94 -21.06
CA GLY A 138 -1.12 0.15 -20.23
C GLY A 138 -2.12 1.30 -20.03
N GLY A 139 -1.80 2.20 -19.09
CA GLY A 139 -2.64 3.36 -18.76
C GLY A 139 -3.78 3.07 -17.79
N SER A 140 -3.74 1.94 -17.06
CA SER A 140 -4.74 1.64 -16.04
C SER A 140 -4.62 2.58 -14.84
N LEU A 141 -5.73 3.19 -14.42
CA LEU A 141 -5.79 4.13 -13.30
C LEU A 141 -6.36 3.51 -12.02
N PHE A 142 -7.24 2.51 -12.15
CA PHE A 142 -7.96 1.95 -11.02
C PHE A 142 -8.16 0.45 -11.20
N ILE A 143 -8.04 -0.27 -10.09
CA ILE A 143 -8.51 -1.65 -9.95
C ILE A 143 -9.47 -1.72 -8.76
N LYS A 144 -10.52 -2.53 -8.89
CA LYS A 144 -11.54 -2.68 -7.84
C LYS A 144 -12.14 -4.07 -7.86
N THR A 145 -12.48 -4.58 -6.68
CA THR A 145 -13.31 -5.78 -6.47
C THR A 145 -14.73 -5.37 -6.08
N HIS A 146 -15.70 -6.24 -6.34
CA HIS A 146 -17.12 -6.05 -6.04
C HIS A 146 -17.55 -6.84 -4.81
#